data_AF-A0A4Y8TC43-F1
#
_entry.id   AF-A0A4Y8TC43-F1
#
_cell.length_a   1.000
_cell.length_b   1.000
_cell.length_c   1.000
_cell.angle_alpha   90.00
_cell.angle_beta   90.00
_cell.angle_gamma   90.00
#
_symmetry.space_group_name_H-M   'P 1'
#
loop_
_entity.id
_entity.type
_entity.pdbx_description
1 polymer ?
#
loop_
_entity_poly.entity_id
_entity_poly.type
_entity_poly.pdbx_seq_one_letter_code
_entity_poly.pdbx_strand_id
1 'polypeptide(L)' 'MSCINKSCFNICLETKVNPNGGAEIFVRCNDECSSHFNVIPFIACVSILVKDDLSFLVDLDSLIKR' A
#
# COMPACT_ATOMS: atom_id res chain seq x y z
N MET A 1 9.96 4.89 -26.16
CA MET A 1 8.55 5.27 -25.91
C MET A 1 8.10 4.52 -24.67
N SER A 2 8.07 5.19 -23.51
CA SER A 2 7.78 4.52 -22.24
C SER A 2 6.28 4.33 -22.02
N CYS A 3 5.87 3.13 -21.60
CA CYS A 3 4.48 2.86 -21.22
C CYS A 3 4.26 3.28 -19.77
N ILE A 4 3.23 4.10 -19.51
CA ILE A 4 2.82 4.50 -18.16
C ILE A 4 1.44 3.93 -17.88
N ASN A 5 1.31 3.18 -16.79
CA ASN A 5 0.04 2.69 -16.29
C ASN A 5 -0.15 3.17 -14.84
N LYS A 6 -1.35 3.65 -14.50
CA LYS A 6 -1.73 3.94 -13.11
C LYS A 6 -2.69 2.86 -12.63
N SER A 7 -2.36 2.25 -11.49
CA SER A 7 -3.18 1.23 -10.86
C SER A 7 -3.43 1.60 -9.41
N CYS A 8 -4.68 1.49 -8.97
CA CYS A 8 -5.08 1.76 -7.60
C CYS A 8 -5.65 0.50 -6.96
N PHE A 9 -5.28 0.25 -5.70
CA PHE A 9 -5.77 -0.89 -4.94
C PHE A 9 -5.97 -0.52 -3.47
N ASN A 10 -6.89 -1.24 -2.82
CA ASN A 10 -7.14 -1.06 -1.40
C ASN A 10 -5.97 -1.63 -0.60
N ILE A 11 -5.53 -0.86 0.39
CA ILE A 11 -4.61 -1.31 1.43
C ILE A 11 -5.15 -0.91 2.79
N CYS A 12 -4.54 -1.44 3.83
CA CYS A 12 -4.78 -0.98 5.18
C CYS A 12 -3.52 -1.00 6.02
N LEU A 13 -3.45 -0.04 6.92
CA LEU A 13 -2.45 0.04 7.98
C LEU A 13 -3.02 -0.62 9.22
N GLU A 14 -2.49 -1.79 9.55
CA GLU A 14 -2.84 -2.58 10.72
C GLU A 14 -1.82 -2.30 11.82
N THR A 15 -2.29 -1.87 12.98
CA THR A 15 -1.44 -1.58 14.14
C THR A 15 -1.75 -2.56 15.27
N LYS A 16 -0.72 -3.30 15.68
CA LYS A 16 -0.76 -4.21 16.82
C LYS A 16 0.03 -3.61 17.98
N VAL A 17 -0.65 -3.33 19.08
CA VAL A 17 -0.02 -2.85 20.31
C VAL A 17 0.33 -4.05 21.17
N ASN A 18 1.60 -4.16 21.58
CA ASN A 18 2.06 -5.30 22.37
C ASN A 18 1.82 -5.06 23.87
N PRO A 19 1.43 -6.11 24.65
CA PRO A 19 1.10 -5.97 26.07
C PRO A 19 2.25 -5.41 26.92
N ASN A 20 3.49 -5.67 26.50
CA ASN A 20 4.71 -5.25 27.20
C ASN A 20 5.19 -3.85 26.77
N GLY A 21 4.36 -3.12 26.02
CA GLY A 21 4.74 -1.88 25.35
C GLY A 21 5.27 -2.11 23.92
N GLY A 22 5.26 -1.04 23.12
CA GLY A 22 5.63 -1.06 21.70
C GLY A 22 4.45 -1.30 20.77
N ALA A 23 4.63 -0.94 19.49
CA ALA A 23 3.65 -1.12 18.43
C ALA A 23 4.32 -1.68 17.18
N GLU A 24 3.66 -2.62 16.54
CA GLU A 24 4.01 -3.13 15.22
C GLU A 24 3.00 -2.57 14.21
N ILE A 25 3.50 -2.10 13.07
CA ILE A 25 2.68 -1.57 11.98
C ILE A 25 2.88 -2.47 10.78
N PHE A 26 1.77 -2.97 10.24
CA PHE A 26 1.74 -3.79 9.03
C PHE A 26 0.96 -3.07 7.95
N VAL A 27 1.48 -3.11 6.72
CA VAL A 27 0.71 -2.73 5.53
C VAL A 27 0.19 -4.01 4.91
N ARG A 28 -1.14 -4.15 4.81
CA ARG A 28 -1.78 -5.27 4.14
C ARG A 28 -2.53 -4.78 2.90
N CYS A 29 -2.55 -5.61 1.86
CA CYS A 29 -3.21 -5.31 0.60
C CYS A 29 -4.58 -6.02 0.53
N ASN A 30 -5.42 -5.61 -0.41
CA ASN A 30 -6.68 -6.28 -0.76
C ASN A 30 -7.66 -6.47 0.40
N ASP A 31 -7.69 -5.51 1.34
CA ASP A 31 -8.55 -5.58 2.52
C ASP A 31 -8.33 -6.83 3.41
N GLU A 32 -7.15 -7.49 3.34
CA GLU A 32 -6.77 -8.63 4.19
C GLU A 32 -6.46 -8.26 5.66
N CYS A 33 -7.06 -7.17 6.15
CA CYS A 33 -6.82 -6.63 7.48
C CYS A 33 -7.51 -7.49 8.53
N SER A 34 -6.84 -7.73 9.66
CA SER A 34 -7.48 -8.37 10.78
C SER A 34 -8.40 -7.39 11.52
N SER A 35 -9.64 -7.81 11.78
CA SER A 35 -10.58 -7.06 12.64
C SER A 35 -10.18 -7.03 14.11
N HIS A 36 -9.17 -7.81 14.51
CA HIS A 36 -8.67 -7.87 15.88
C HIS A 36 -7.70 -6.75 16.25
N PHE A 37 -7.24 -5.97 15.27
CA PHE A 37 -6.27 -4.89 15.46
C PHE A 37 -6.87 -3.54 15.05
N ASN A 38 -6.17 -2.46 15.39
CA ASN A 38 -6.55 -1.13 14.92
C ASN A 38 -6.16 -1.01 13.45
N VAL A 39 -7.15 -0.79 12.58
CA VAL A 39 -6.97 -0.74 11.13
C VAL A 39 -7.36 0.63 10.60
N ILE A 40 -6.51 1.21 9.76
CA ILE A 40 -6.81 2.42 9.02
C ILE A 40 -6.80 2.08 7.51
N PRO A 41 -7.94 2.16 6.81
CA PRO A 41 -8.03 1.81 5.40
C PRO A 41 -7.52 2.95 4.51
N PHE A 42 -6.88 2.59 3.41
CA PHE A 42 -6.42 3.50 2.38
C PHE A 42 -6.64 2.94 0.98
N ILE A 43 -6.67 3.82 0.00
CA ILE A 43 -6.47 3.48 -1.41
C ILE A 43 -5.06 3.93 -1.77
N ALA A 44 -4.23 2.99 -2.21
CA ALA A 44 -2.90 3.27 -2.73
C ALA A 44 -2.95 3.25 -4.25
N CYS A 45 -2.50 4.33 -4.88
CA CYS A 45 -2.35 4.40 -6.33
C CYS A 45 -0.86 4.43 -6.67
N VAL A 46 -0.44 3.51 -7.55
CA VAL A 46 0.93 3.41 -8.03
C VAL A 46 0.99 3.72 -9.53
N SER A 47 2.05 4.41 -9.93
CA SER A 47 2.39 4.60 -11.33
C SER A 47 3.47 3.59 -11.70
N ILE A 48 3.22 2.79 -12.74
CA ILE A 48 4.14 1.82 -13.31
C ILE A 48 4.64 2.39 -14.63
N LEU A 49 5.95 2.64 -14.70
CA LEU A 49 6.65 3.08 -15.90
C LEU A 49 7.51 1.94 -16.43
N VAL A 50 7.25 1.50 -17.66
CA VAL A 50 8.13 0.58 -18.38
C VAL A 50 9.02 1.40 -19.32
N LYS A 51 10.34 1.29 -19.13
CA LYS A 51 11.35 1.98 -19.92
C LYS A 51 11.72 1.17 -21.16
N ASP A 52 12.42 1.82 -22.08
CA ASP A 52 12.82 1.22 -23.37
C ASP A 52 13.83 0.06 -23.20
N ASP A 53 14.54 0.00 -22.06
CA ASP A 53 15.43 -1.11 -21.68
C ASP A 53 14.70 -2.27 -20.98
N LEU A 54 13.35 -2.26 -21.00
CA LEU A 54 12.47 -3.20 -20.31
C LEU A 54 12.57 -3.18 -18.77
N SER A 55 13.31 -2.22 -18.19
CA SER A 55 13.24 -1.99 -16.76
C SER A 55 11.89 -1.37 -16.38
N PHE A 56 11.42 -1.66 -15.18
CA PHE A 56 10.20 -1.09 -14.62
C PHE A 56 10.53 -0.23 -13.39
N LEU A 57 9.82 0.88 -13.27
CA LEU A 57 9.79 1.74 -12.09
C LEU A 57 8.36 1.74 -11.57
N VAL A 58 8.20 1.52 -10.26
CA VAL A 58 6.91 1.58 -9.58
C VAL A 58 7.01 2.64 -8.52
N ASP A 59 6.27 3.73 -8.70
CA ASP A 59 6.23 4.85 -7.77
C ASP A 59 4.86 4.93 -7.11
N LEU A 60 4.83 5.23 -5.81
CA LEU A 60 3.59 5.59 -5.12
C LEU A 60 3.17 6.99 -5.59
N ASP A 61 2.06 7.06 -6.33
CA ASP A 61 1.51 8.31 -6.85
C ASP A 61 0.67 9.02 -5.78
N SER A 62 -0.16 8.27 -5.06
CA SER A 62 -0.96 8.80 -3.95
C SER A 62 -1.36 7.73 -2.94
N LEU A 63 -1.60 8.19 -1.71
CA LEU A 63 -2.15 7.42 -0.61
C LEU A 63 -3.35 8.18 -0.01
N ILE A 64 -4.55 7.65 -0.19
CA ILE A 64 -5.80 8.33 0.14
C ILE A 64 -6.48 7.56 1.26
N LYS A 65 -6.78 8.23 2.38
CA LYS A 65 -7.55 7.60 3.47
C LYS A 65 -9.00 7.38 3.02
N ARG A 66 -9.51 6.16 3.23
CA ARG A 66 -10.89 5.78 2.89
C ARG A 66 -11.86 6.07 4.04
#